data_AF-A0A5B7A3L7-F1
#
_entry.id   AF-A0A5B7A3L7-F1
#
_cell.length_a   1.000
_cell.length_b   1.000
_cell.length_c   1.000
_cell.angle_alpha   90.00
_cell.angle_beta   90.00
_cell.angle_gamma   90.00
#
_symmetry.space_group_name_H-M   'P 1'
#
loop_
_entity.id
_entity.type
_entity.pdbx_description
1 polymer ?
#
loop_
_entity_poly.entity_id
_entity_poly.type
_entity_poly.pdbx_seq_one_letter_code
_entity_poly.pdbx_strand_id
1 'polypeptide(L)'
;MLQGWYHYSRLTDLLGDGIFTVDGEKWRHQRKTSSYEFSTKMLRDFSSVVFRSIAEKLAQIVSEDVSNWQELFIKSTLDSVFKVVLGVELDSMCGTNEEGSQFCNAFDEANAITSYRYVDIFKSTSQRMIHHQ
;
A
#
# COMPACT_ATOMS: atom_id res chain seq x y z
N MET A 1 -2.07 -4.54 25.44
CA MET A 1 -0.91 -5.43 25.16
C MET A 1 -1.19 -6.46 24.06
N LEU A 2 -2.37 -7.10 23.98
CA LEU A 2 -2.64 -8.14 22.96
C LEU A 2 -2.81 -7.60 21.52
N GLN A 3 -3.37 -6.39 21.36
CA GLN A 3 -3.65 -5.81 20.03
C GLN A 3 -2.37 -5.47 19.24
N GLY A 4 -1.36 -4.92 19.92
CA GLY A 4 -0.07 -4.55 19.30
C GLY A 4 0.70 -5.76 18.73
N TRP A 5 0.86 -6.80 19.55
CA TRP A 5 1.53 -8.04 19.15
C TRP A 5 0.79 -8.74 17.98
N TYR A 6 -0.54 -8.67 17.97
CA TYR A 6 -1.36 -9.19 16.89
C TYR A 6 -1.05 -8.50 15.55
N HIS A 7 -0.98 -7.17 15.51
CA HIS A 7 -0.62 -6.44 14.29
C HIS A 7 0.82 -6.71 13.86
N TYR A 8 1.76 -6.73 14.81
CA TYR A 8 3.16 -7.01 14.55
C TYR A 8 3.35 -8.39 13.90
N SER A 9 2.82 -9.45 14.52
CA SER A 9 2.98 -10.83 14.02
C SER A 9 2.43 -11.06 12.60
N ARG A 10 1.51 -10.22 12.14
CA ARG A 10 0.86 -10.36 10.84
C ARG A 10 1.52 -9.51 9.76
N LEU A 11 1.98 -8.33 10.12
CA LEU A 11 2.52 -7.34 9.19
C LEU A 11 4.04 -7.34 9.12
N THR A 12 4.75 -7.93 10.10
CA THR A 12 6.22 -7.84 10.19
C THR A 12 6.95 -8.46 8.99
N ASP A 13 6.41 -9.52 8.38
CA ASP A 13 7.00 -10.12 7.17
C ASP A 13 6.99 -9.18 5.96
N LEU A 14 6.00 -8.28 5.89
CA LEU A 14 5.82 -7.33 4.78
C LEU A 14 6.38 -5.93 5.09
N LEU A 15 6.16 -5.45 6.32
CA LEU A 15 6.42 -4.06 6.73
C LEU A 15 7.57 -3.95 7.75
N GLY A 16 8.19 -5.08 8.13
CA GLY A 16 9.30 -5.13 9.07
C GLY A 16 8.96 -4.57 10.45
N ASP A 17 9.94 -3.90 11.05
CA ASP A 17 9.78 -3.09 12.28
C ASP A 17 9.32 -1.65 11.93
N GLY A 18 8.51 -1.49 10.88
CA GLY A 18 8.05 -0.18 10.40
C GLY A 18 6.93 0.45 11.24
N ILE A 19 6.60 1.70 10.92
CA ILE A 19 5.68 2.57 11.70
C ILE A 19 4.28 1.99 11.93
N PHE A 20 3.86 1.04 11.09
CA PHE A 20 2.56 0.37 11.18
C PHE A 20 2.59 -0.91 12.03
N THR A 21 3.77 -1.37 12.44
CA THR A 21 3.96 -2.68 13.08
C THR A 21 4.44 -2.58 14.51
N VAL A 22 5.23 -1.55 14.85
CA VAL A 22 5.84 -1.37 16.17
C VAL A 22 5.00 -0.47 17.06
N ASP A 23 5.17 -0.60 18.37
CA ASP A 23 4.50 0.18 19.41
C ASP A 23 5.49 1.01 20.26
N GLY A 24 4.95 1.87 21.14
CA GLY A 24 5.70 2.55 22.20
C GLY A 24 6.74 3.54 21.68
N GLU A 25 7.94 3.51 22.26
CA GLU A 25 9.01 4.46 21.94
C GLU A 25 9.52 4.30 20.50
N LYS A 26 9.59 3.07 19.98
CA LYS A 26 9.95 2.81 18.57
C LYS A 26 8.95 3.48 17.63
N TRP A 27 7.65 3.29 17.87
CA TRP A 27 6.60 3.95 17.11
C TRP A 27 6.69 5.47 17.20
N ARG A 28 6.86 6.02 18.40
CA ARG A 28 6.95 7.48 18.62
C ARG A 28 8.11 8.09 17.84
N HIS A 29 9.26 7.41 17.83
CA HIS A 29 10.44 7.85 17.10
C HIS A 29 10.22 7.86 15.59
N GLN A 30 9.68 6.77 15.02
CA GLN A 30 9.38 6.68 13.59
C GLN A 30 8.30 7.68 13.18
N ARG A 31 7.23 7.81 13.98
CA ARG A 31 6.16 8.79 13.73
C ARG A 31 6.66 10.22 13.71
N LYS A 32 7.56 10.58 14.63
CA LYS A 32 8.19 11.89 14.64
C LYS A 32 9.03 12.11 13.37
N THR A 33 9.87 11.14 13.02
CA THR A 33 10.70 11.21 11.81
C THR A 33 9.85 11.34 10.54
N SER A 34 8.87 10.46 10.34
CA SER A 34 7.96 10.53 9.20
C SER A 34 7.16 11.82 9.14
N SER A 35 6.84 12.46 10.27
CA SER A 35 6.10 13.74 10.23
C SER A 35 6.89 14.89 9.60
N TYR A 36 8.22 14.83 9.62
CA TYR A 36 9.08 15.81 8.95
C TYR A 36 9.17 15.53 7.45
N GLU A 37 9.32 14.26 7.08
CA GLU A 37 9.32 13.84 5.67
C GLU A 37 7.99 14.21 5.01
N PHE A 38 6.86 13.80 5.59
CA PHE A 38 5.51 14.05 5.09
C PHE A 38 4.94 15.41 5.51
N SER A 39 5.75 16.47 5.49
CA SER A 39 5.25 17.81 5.81
C SER A 39 4.21 18.28 4.78
N THR A 40 3.22 19.07 5.22
CA THR A 40 2.18 19.62 4.35
C THR A 40 2.76 20.41 3.16
N LYS A 41 3.92 21.05 3.36
CA LYS A 41 4.63 21.76 2.29
C LYS A 41 5.20 20.78 1.26
N MET A 42 5.93 19.76 1.71
CA MET A 42 6.53 18.73 0.83
C MET A 42 5.44 18.02 0.02
N LEU A 43 4.37 17.59 0.69
CA LEU A 43 3.23 16.96 0.03
C LEU A 43 2.60 17.90 -1.00
N ARG A 44 2.27 19.15 -0.66
CA ARG A 44 1.62 20.06 -1.63
C ARG A 44 2.49 20.35 -2.85
N ASP A 45 3.76 20.65 -2.62
CA ASP A 45 4.65 21.13 -3.68
C ASP A 45 5.05 19.98 -4.62
N PHE A 46 5.24 18.76 -4.11
CA PHE A 46 5.67 17.61 -4.92
C PHE A 46 4.49 16.79 -5.47
N SER A 47 3.45 16.55 -4.66
CA SER A 47 2.35 15.67 -5.04
C SER A 47 1.45 16.26 -6.13
N SER A 48 1.30 17.58 -6.20
CA SER A 48 0.44 18.21 -7.22
C SER A 48 0.94 17.95 -8.65
N VAL A 49 2.26 18.01 -8.86
CA VAL A 49 2.88 17.72 -10.17
C VAL A 49 2.76 16.24 -10.50
N VAL A 50 3.06 15.37 -9.54
CA VAL A 50 2.97 13.91 -9.72
C VAL A 50 1.53 13.48 -10.01
N PHE A 51 0.57 13.90 -9.18
CA PHE A 51 -0.83 13.53 -9.35
C PHE A 51 -1.41 14.03 -10.67
N ARG A 52 -1.02 15.24 -11.13
CA ARG A 52 -1.44 15.72 -12.45
C ARG A 52 -0.89 14.83 -13.57
N SER A 53 0.39 14.49 -13.52
CA SER A 53 1.01 13.61 -14.53
C SER A 53 0.37 12.21 -14.54
N ILE A 54 0.11 11.63 -13.37
CA ILE A 54 -0.57 10.33 -13.27
C ILE A 54 -2.02 10.42 -13.75
N ALA A 55 -2.74 11.49 -13.43
CA ALA A 55 -4.12 11.70 -13.89
C ALA A 55 -4.20 11.88 -15.41
N GLU A 56 -3.24 12.58 -16.02
CA GLU A 56 -3.13 12.71 -17.48
C GLU A 56 -2.91 11.34 -18.14
N LYS A 57 -1.98 10.53 -17.62
CA LYS A 57 -1.74 9.16 -18.10
C LYS A 57 -2.99 8.28 -17.95
N LEU A 58 -3.63 8.32 -16.78
CA LEU A 58 -4.84 7.55 -16.50
C LEU A 58 -5.97 7.94 -17.46
N ALA A 59 -6.20 9.23 -17.68
CA ALA A 59 -7.22 9.74 -18.59
C ALA A 59 -6.99 9.27 -20.04
N GLN A 60 -5.74 9.20 -20.48
CA GLN A 60 -5.40 8.69 -21.81
C GLN A 60 -5.77 7.20 -21.96
N ILE A 61 -5.32 6.35 -21.03
CA ILE A 61 -5.61 4.90 -21.07
C ILE A 61 -7.11 4.65 -21.05
N VAL A 62 -7.81 5.35 -20.16
CA VAL A 62 -9.26 5.27 -19.99
C VAL A 62 -10.02 5.70 -21.23
N SER A 63 -9.50 6.67 -21.99
CA SER A 63 -10.16 7.11 -23.22
C SER A 63 -10.13 6.05 -24.33
N GLU A 64 -9.19 5.11 -24.25
CA GLU A 64 -9.01 4.02 -25.20
C GLU A 64 -9.77 2.76 -24.75
N ASP A 65 -9.65 2.39 -23.46
CA ASP A 65 -10.32 1.24 -22.88
C ASP A 65 -10.63 1.42 -21.38
N VAL A 66 -11.84 1.02 -21.02
CA VAL A 66 -12.55 1.23 -19.76
C VAL A 66 -12.70 -0.10 -19.01
N SER A 67 -12.26 -1.21 -19.61
CA SER A 67 -12.58 -2.56 -19.19
C SER A 67 -12.11 -2.93 -17.77
N ASN A 68 -11.09 -2.25 -17.22
CA ASN A 68 -10.58 -2.55 -15.88
C ASN A 68 -10.21 -1.33 -15.01
N TRP A 69 -11.19 -0.48 -14.71
CA TRP A 69 -11.01 0.69 -13.84
C TRP A 69 -10.40 0.38 -12.48
N GLN A 70 -10.79 -0.73 -11.84
CA GLN A 70 -10.31 -1.06 -10.50
C GLN A 70 -8.79 -1.31 -10.52
N GLU A 71 -8.31 -2.10 -11.48
CA GLU A 71 -6.87 -2.32 -11.65
C GLU A 71 -6.13 -1.02 -11.98
N LEU A 72 -6.69 -0.18 -12.85
CA LEU A 72 -6.10 1.11 -13.20
C LEU A 72 -6.03 2.07 -12.02
N PHE A 73 -7.03 2.11 -11.14
CA PHE A 73 -6.99 2.93 -9.93
C PHE A 73 -5.96 2.44 -8.91
N ILE A 74 -5.81 1.12 -8.77
CA ILE A 74 -4.77 0.53 -7.91
C ILE A 74 -3.38 0.89 -8.45
N LYS A 75 -3.13 0.66 -9.73
CA LYS A 75 -1.84 0.97 -10.39
C LYS A 75 -1.49 2.45 -10.34
N SER A 76 -2.44 3.33 -10.65
CA SER A 76 -2.24 4.79 -10.54
C SER A 76 -1.99 5.25 -9.11
N THR A 77 -2.65 4.65 -8.12
CA THR A 77 -2.38 4.93 -6.70
C THR A 77 -0.97 4.50 -6.32
N LEU A 78 -0.55 3.32 -6.76
CA LEU A 78 0.77 2.77 -6.49
C LEU A 78 1.87 3.65 -7.11
N ASP A 79 1.76 3.98 -8.39
CA ASP A 79 2.68 4.88 -9.09
C ASP A 79 2.77 6.24 -8.39
N SER A 80 1.63 6.79 -7.95
CA SER A 80 1.58 8.07 -7.25
C SER A 80 2.30 8.02 -5.91
N VAL A 81 2.03 7.01 -5.08
CA VAL A 81 2.66 6.87 -3.76
C VAL A 81 4.16 6.63 -3.90
N PHE A 82 4.59 5.73 -4.77
CA PHE A 82 6.02 5.44 -4.95
C PHE A 82 6.77 6.65 -5.49
N LYS A 83 6.18 7.39 -6.42
CA LYS A 83 6.81 8.61 -6.93
C LYS A 83 6.89 9.68 -5.85
N VAL A 84 5.81 9.94 -5.11
CA VAL A 84 5.77 10.98 -4.06
C VAL A 84 6.67 10.65 -2.87
N VAL A 85 6.66 9.39 -2.41
CA VAL A 85 7.32 9.00 -1.16
C VAL A 85 8.77 8.57 -1.39
N LEU A 86 9.04 7.86 -2.48
CA LEU A 86 10.35 7.25 -2.74
C LEU A 86 11.08 7.90 -3.92
N GLY A 87 10.41 8.76 -4.70
CA GLY A 87 10.96 9.31 -5.94
C GLY A 87 11.07 8.30 -7.08
N VAL A 88 10.53 7.10 -6.91
CA VAL A 88 10.66 5.97 -7.86
C VAL A 88 9.52 5.98 -8.87
N GLU A 89 9.82 5.74 -10.14
CA GLU A 89 8.83 5.58 -11.21
C GLU A 89 8.63 4.11 -11.54
N LEU A 90 7.50 3.56 -11.10
CA LEU A 90 7.14 2.15 -11.32
C LEU A 90 6.59 1.89 -12.71
N ASP A 91 5.89 2.87 -13.30
CA ASP A 91 5.19 2.74 -14.59
C ASP A 91 4.27 1.49 -14.64
N SER A 92 3.55 1.23 -13.54
CA SER A 92 2.74 0.02 -13.42
C SER A 92 1.51 0.02 -14.35
N MET A 93 1.04 1.21 -14.75
CA MET A 93 -0.09 1.38 -15.67
C MET A 93 0.23 0.96 -17.10
N CYS A 94 1.41 1.32 -17.61
CA CYS A 94 1.82 1.00 -18.97
C CYS A 94 2.64 -0.29 -19.04
N GLY A 95 3.29 -0.69 -17.94
CA GLY A 95 4.09 -1.90 -17.85
C GLY A 95 5.36 -1.85 -18.69
N THR A 96 5.88 -0.66 -19.02
CA THR A 96 7.11 -0.54 -19.83
C THR A 96 8.37 -0.68 -18.98
N ASN A 97 8.25 -0.50 -17.66
CA ASN A 97 9.31 -0.74 -16.69
C ASN A 97 9.22 -2.18 -16.13
N GLU A 98 10.14 -3.04 -16.57
CA GLU A 98 10.18 -4.45 -16.13
C GLU A 98 10.45 -4.59 -14.63
N GLU A 99 11.42 -3.85 -14.08
CA GLU A 99 11.72 -3.88 -12.65
C GLU A 99 10.53 -3.38 -11.81
N GLY A 100 9.88 -2.32 -12.28
CA GLY A 100 8.67 -1.78 -11.67
C GLY A 100 7.54 -2.81 -11.65
N SER A 101 7.32 -3.50 -12.77
CA SER A 101 6.31 -4.56 -12.88
C SER A 101 6.60 -5.74 -11.96
N GLN A 102 7.86 -6.21 -11.92
CA GLN A 102 8.28 -7.30 -11.02
C GLN A 102 8.05 -6.93 -9.55
N PHE A 103 8.42 -5.70 -9.17
CA PHE A 103 8.18 -5.19 -7.82
C PHE A 103 6.68 -5.14 -7.49
N CYS A 104 5.85 -4.60 -8.39
CA CYS A 104 4.39 -4.51 -8.17
C CYS A 104 3.77 -5.89 -7.95
N ASN A 105 4.14 -6.87 -8.78
CA ASN A 105 3.64 -8.24 -8.65
C ASN A 105 4.05 -8.87 -7.31
N ALA A 106 5.31 -8.72 -6.91
CA ALA A 106 5.79 -9.24 -5.62
C ALA A 106 5.12 -8.52 -4.42
N PHE A 107 4.91 -7.22 -4.53
CA PHE A 107 4.21 -6.42 -3.52
C PHE A 107 2.74 -6.84 -3.38
N ASP A 108 2.04 -7.04 -4.49
CA ASP A 108 0.64 -7.49 -4.50
C ASP A 108 0.51 -8.91 -3.93
N GLU A 109 1.43 -9.83 -4.27
CA GLU A 109 1.46 -11.18 -3.70
C GLU A 109 1.66 -11.14 -2.17
N ALA A 110 2.64 -10.37 -1.70
CA ALA A 110 2.90 -10.24 -0.27
C ALA A 110 1.75 -9.57 0.48
N ASN A 111 1.07 -8.58 -0.14
CA ASN A 111 -0.15 -7.98 0.39
C ASN A 111 -1.32 -8.96 0.46
N ALA A 112 -1.51 -9.80 -0.57
CA ALA A 112 -2.57 -10.80 -0.59
C ALA A 112 -2.37 -11.83 0.54
N ILE A 113 -1.14 -12.34 0.70
CA ILE A 113 -0.79 -13.28 1.79
C ILE A 113 -1.03 -12.63 3.15
N THR A 114 -0.58 -11.40 3.33
CA THR A 114 -0.73 -10.67 4.60
C THR A 114 -2.20 -10.39 4.92
N SER A 115 -2.99 -10.01 3.91
CA SER A 115 -4.44 -9.77 4.03
C SER A 115 -5.21 -11.04 4.34
N TYR A 116 -4.81 -12.17 3.73
CA TYR A 116 -5.41 -13.47 3.99
C TYR A 116 -5.31 -13.86 5.46
N ARG A 117 -4.16 -13.60 6.11
CA ARG A 117 -4.00 -13.83 7.56
C ARG A 117 -5.12 -13.14 8.34
N TYR A 118 -5.45 -11.87 8.01
CA TYR A 118 -6.53 -11.12 8.64
C TYR A 118 -7.91 -11.75 8.42
N VAL A 119 -8.24 -12.13 7.18
CA VAL A 119 -9.57 -12.67 6.83
C VAL A 119 -9.81 -14.09 7.36
N ASP A 120 -8.79 -14.95 7.38
CA ASP A 120 -8.95 -16.36 7.77
C ASP A 120 -9.35 -16.55 9.25
N ILE A 121 -8.94 -15.64 10.13
CA ILE A 121 -9.40 -15.67 11.51
C ILE A 121 -10.90 -15.39 11.60
N PHE A 122 -11.43 -14.45 10.83
CA PHE A 122 -12.88 -14.15 10.85
C PHE A 122 -13.69 -15.35 10.37
N LYS A 123 -13.19 -16.11 9.38
CA LYS A 123 -13.83 -17.36 8.94
C LYS A 123 -13.77 -18.45 10.01
N SER A 124 -12.61 -18.69 10.62
CA SER A 124 -12.46 -19.71 11.68
C SER A 124 -13.28 -19.40 12.94
N THR A 125 -13.45 -18.12 13.28
CA THR A 125 -14.26 -17.67 14.42
C THR A 125 -15.75 -17.79 14.11
N SER A 126 -16.15 -17.48 12.87
CA SER A 126 -17.54 -17.65 12.42
C SER A 126 -17.96 -19.13 12.37
N GLN A 127 -17.10 -20.03 11.85
CA GLN A 127 -17.34 -21.48 11.88
C GLN A 127 -17.41 -22.06 13.31
N ARG A 128 -16.63 -21.54 14.25
CA ARG A 128 -16.72 -21.94 15.66
C ARG A 128 -18.02 -21.51 16.35
N MET A 129 -18.63 -20.40 15.93
CA MET A 129 -19.94 -19.97 16.45
C MET A 129 -21.10 -20.81 15.89
N ILE A 130 -20.98 -21.33 14.67
CA ILE A 130 -22.03 -22.14 14.01
C ILE A 130 -22.05 -23.58 14.56
N HIS A 131 -20.91 -24.11 15.03
CA HIS A 131 -20.81 -25.46 15.62
C HIS A 131 -21.12 -25.52 17.13
N HIS A 132 -21.44 -24.39 17.76
CA HIS A 132 -21.74 -24.31 19.20
C HIS A 132 -23.19 -23.86 19.51
N GLN A 133 -24.06 -23.85 18.49
CA GLN A 133 -25.53 -23.85 18.61
C GLN A 133 -26.08 -25.23 18.25
#